data_AF-A0A6A4TBA5-F1
#
_entry.id   AF-A0A6A4TBA5-F1
#
_cell.length_a   1.000
_cell.length_b   1.000
_cell.length_c   1.000
_cell.angle_alpha   90.00
_cell.angle_beta   90.00
_cell.angle_gamma   90.00
#
_symmetry.space_group_name_H-M   'P 1'
#
loop_
_entity.id
_entity.type
_entity.pdbx_description
1 polymer ?
#
loop_
_entity_poly.entity_id
_entity_poly.type
_entity_poly.pdbx_seq_one_letter_code
_entity_poly.pdbx_strand_id
1 'polypeptide(L)'
;MFHIGMSPEYKIPLHPESSSLSAIHQRAMGLQAQCQEYLQKSEYALQSGGATSDAERYMAMARETIEQMKTCAMDLRQLGQPNDNVVRTLELCRDQLKGVHMAMTGSMKRRRSTRESRLIETAQWGDDSAAIEQQLISHQKFHSSIQRSPEVDRARDDLQMSFGRTEQLRELQEIIQEISKEIMWVNDREEEELVFDWGDKNIDQYIPKKQEGYSNLMSALEDKEKDLNKLKAKVDALLKNNHPASDKIEANKDTLQTQWSWLLQITKCIDTHLKENGAYSQREKEKIMDNKRQVQHLVNKSKSIVRLKPRNPEDKSSSQVIVKALCDFKQDQKVICKDNEAILNDNSQRSKWEVTGPGGLDMLVPSVCLIIPPPNPISVSLAHKNEQYYGAILSIWNQLYINARSLIAWQYCLLDIRSINSLNISMLAKMRPEEYRLMIKNLETHWEEFKRSYLGSQMFADEDKSNMEKQFTGAQARYDQLVVELPTYIAHQEEVVAQESAGQQQERAAAEAEAEAEAWRLEEERRKAERKKLAARKADVKKEVKVTKTEPPKKKGEQRDIDSIREEYSRLREHILKELEGMKDSDKAQFLRSELGSTNERLGSLDSSYAAFLQRYKTKPKILNSRGP
;
A
#
# COMPACT_ATOMS: atom_id res chain seq x y z
N MET A 1 -3.79 30.48 30.70
CA MET A 1 -3.17 31.80 30.86
C MET A 1 -2.81 32.31 29.48
N PHE A 2 -3.48 33.38 29.05
CA PHE A 2 -3.34 34.09 27.78
C PHE A 2 -2.15 35.04 27.76
N HIS A 3 -1.56 35.30 26.58
CA HIS A 3 -1.08 36.59 25.99
C HIS A 3 -0.26 36.22 24.72
N ILE A 4 -0.63 36.48 23.46
CA ILE A 4 -1.06 37.65 22.67
C ILE A 4 0.00 38.76 22.50
N GLY A 5 0.39 38.99 21.23
CA GLY A 5 0.86 40.26 20.64
C GLY A 5 2.40 40.39 20.52
N MET A 6 3.02 40.94 19.45
CA MET A 6 2.59 41.62 18.22
C MET A 6 3.77 41.63 17.21
N SER A 7 3.49 41.79 15.91
CA SER A 7 4.45 42.11 14.83
C SER A 7 5.19 43.45 15.06
N PRO A 8 6.29 43.71 14.33
CA PRO A 8 6.18 44.77 13.31
C PRO A 8 7.02 44.58 12.02
N GLU A 9 6.43 45.15 10.96
CA GLU A 9 7.01 45.96 9.87
C GLU A 9 7.75 45.35 8.66
N TYR A 10 7.03 45.51 7.54
CA TYR A 10 7.44 45.45 6.15
C TYR A 10 8.55 46.46 5.80
N LYS A 11 9.63 45.97 5.16
CA LYS A 11 10.48 46.75 4.27
C LYS A 11 10.41 46.15 2.86
N ILE A 12 9.91 46.96 1.93
CA ILE A 12 9.85 46.70 0.49
C ILE A 12 11.27 46.82 -0.10
N PRO A 13 11.78 45.82 -0.84
CA PRO A 13 12.87 46.02 -1.78
C PRO A 13 12.31 46.25 -3.19
N LEU A 14 12.72 47.36 -3.80
CA LEU A 14 12.42 47.73 -5.18
C LEU A 14 13.09 46.77 -6.20
N HIS A 15 12.34 46.50 -7.27
CA HIS A 15 12.64 45.72 -8.48
C HIS A 15 14.02 45.94 -9.12
N PRO A 16 14.57 44.85 -9.71
CA PRO A 16 15.01 44.88 -11.11
C PRO A 16 14.38 43.79 -12.01
N GLU A 17 13.52 42.90 -11.51
CA GLU A 17 13.11 41.69 -12.24
C GLU A 17 12.02 41.87 -13.33
N SER A 18 11.34 43.02 -13.41
CA SER A 18 10.25 43.20 -14.38
C SER A 18 10.74 43.37 -15.84
N SER A 19 11.99 43.80 -16.04
CA SER A 19 12.54 44.03 -17.39
C SER A 19 12.95 42.72 -18.08
N SER A 20 13.54 41.76 -17.36
CA SER A 20 13.98 40.49 -17.94
C SER A 20 12.80 39.56 -18.25
N LEU A 21 11.75 39.55 -17.40
CA LEU A 21 10.53 38.78 -17.61
C LEU A 21 9.73 39.25 -18.83
N SER A 22 9.65 40.58 -19.02
CA SER A 22 9.09 41.18 -20.24
C SER A 22 9.91 40.81 -21.47
N ALA A 23 11.25 40.81 -21.36
CA ALA A 23 12.14 40.46 -22.46
C ALA A 23 11.99 39.00 -22.91
N ILE A 24 11.80 38.04 -22.00
CA ILE A 24 11.59 36.62 -22.36
C ILE A 24 10.25 36.43 -23.08
N HIS A 25 9.17 37.06 -22.59
CA HIS A 25 7.87 37.00 -23.27
C HIS A 25 7.89 37.71 -24.64
N GLN A 26 8.54 38.87 -24.75
CA GLN A 26 8.74 39.56 -26.03
C GLN A 26 9.56 38.73 -27.02
N ARG A 27 10.61 38.05 -26.53
CA ARG A 27 11.42 37.13 -27.34
C ARG A 27 10.59 35.93 -27.83
N ALA A 28 9.76 35.34 -26.98
CA ALA A 28 8.87 34.25 -27.37
C ALA A 28 7.86 34.68 -28.46
N MET A 29 7.26 35.87 -28.33
CA MET A 29 6.37 36.43 -29.36
C MET A 29 7.10 36.72 -30.68
N GLY A 30 8.33 37.23 -30.62
CA GLY A 30 9.16 37.45 -31.80
C GLY A 30 9.52 36.14 -32.52
N LEU A 31 9.87 35.10 -31.77
CA LEU A 31 10.16 33.77 -32.31
C LEU A 31 8.91 33.10 -32.90
N GLN A 32 7.74 33.30 -32.30
CA GLN A 32 6.46 32.85 -32.86
C GLN A 32 6.20 33.47 -34.23
N ALA A 33 6.36 34.79 -34.36
CA ALA A 33 6.13 35.50 -35.62
C ALA A 33 7.10 35.01 -36.72
N GLN A 34 8.38 34.83 -36.39
CA GLN A 34 9.38 34.29 -37.31
C GLN A 34 9.06 32.86 -37.75
N CYS A 35 8.64 32.01 -36.81
CA CYS A 35 8.24 30.63 -37.11
C CYS A 35 7.04 30.59 -38.08
N GLN A 36 6.02 31.41 -37.84
CA GLN A 36 4.86 31.51 -38.74
C GLN A 36 5.24 32.03 -40.12
N GLU A 37 6.14 33.01 -40.21
CA GLU A 37 6.64 33.53 -41.48
C GLU A 37 7.40 32.46 -42.28
N TYR A 38 8.25 31.67 -41.61
CA TYR A 38 8.97 30.56 -42.28
C TYR A 38 8.04 29.44 -42.73
N LEU A 39 7.03 29.10 -41.93
CA LEU A 39 6.01 28.12 -42.30
C LEU A 39 5.19 28.59 -43.51
N GLN A 40 4.75 29.85 -43.53
CA GLN A 40 4.04 30.42 -44.69
C GLN A 40 4.91 30.49 -45.94
N LYS A 41 6.19 30.86 -45.82
CA LYS A 41 7.12 30.83 -46.96
C LYS A 41 7.37 29.43 -47.48
N SER A 42 7.40 28.42 -46.59
CA SER A 42 7.52 27.02 -46.99
C SER A 42 6.26 26.53 -47.72
N GLU A 43 5.07 26.84 -47.21
CA GLU A 43 3.80 26.52 -47.89
C GLU A 43 3.68 27.22 -49.23
N TYR A 44 4.04 28.50 -49.31
CA TYR A 44 4.02 29.27 -50.56
C TYR A 44 5.01 28.71 -51.58
N ALA A 45 6.23 28.31 -51.17
CA ALA A 45 7.20 27.65 -52.05
C ALA A 45 6.66 26.32 -52.61
N LEU A 46 5.93 25.54 -51.80
CA LEU A 46 5.26 24.31 -52.25
C LEU A 46 4.06 24.59 -53.19
N GLN A 47 3.31 25.66 -52.97
CA GLN A 47 2.11 26.00 -53.77
C GLN A 47 2.44 26.70 -55.09
N SER A 48 3.51 27.49 -55.14
CA SER A 48 3.95 28.24 -56.33
C SER A 48 4.77 27.41 -57.33
N GLY A 49 4.95 26.11 -57.06
CA GLY A 49 5.77 25.22 -57.89
C GLY A 49 7.28 25.52 -57.82
N GLY A 50 7.72 26.20 -56.76
CA GLY A 50 9.14 26.49 -56.51
C GLY A 50 9.96 25.23 -56.22
N ALA A 51 11.29 25.36 -56.23
CA ALA A 51 12.18 24.23 -55.95
C ALA A 51 11.94 23.69 -54.53
N THR A 52 11.78 22.37 -54.40
CA THR A 52 11.58 21.69 -53.10
C THR A 52 12.69 21.99 -52.09
N SER A 53 13.88 22.32 -52.58
CA SER A 53 15.02 22.77 -51.77
C SER A 53 14.75 24.05 -50.98
N ASP A 54 13.97 24.98 -51.52
CA ASP A 54 13.63 26.24 -50.83
C ASP A 54 12.61 25.99 -49.72
N ALA A 55 11.62 25.12 -49.97
CA ALA A 55 10.66 24.69 -48.96
C ALA A 55 11.33 23.96 -47.79
N GLU A 56 12.29 23.07 -48.08
CA GLU A 56 13.11 22.37 -47.08
C GLU A 56 13.97 23.33 -46.24
N ARG A 57 14.56 24.33 -46.88
CA ARG A 57 15.35 25.38 -46.19
C ARG A 57 14.48 26.20 -45.24
N TYR A 58 13.30 26.63 -45.67
CA TYR A 58 12.36 27.35 -44.80
C TYR A 58 11.82 26.48 -43.66
N MET A 59 11.56 25.19 -43.89
CA MET A 59 11.20 24.25 -42.81
C MET A 59 12.33 24.03 -41.80
N ALA A 60 13.59 24.04 -42.23
CA ALA A 60 14.73 23.94 -41.32
C ALA A 60 14.83 25.15 -40.38
N MET A 61 14.65 26.37 -40.92
CA MET A 61 14.61 27.60 -40.11
C MET A 61 13.38 27.63 -39.17
N ALA A 62 12.23 27.11 -39.61
CA ALA A 62 11.05 26.93 -38.75
C ALA A 62 11.30 25.94 -37.59
N ARG A 63 12.04 24.83 -37.82
CA ARG A 63 12.45 23.90 -36.76
C ARG A 63 13.37 24.55 -35.73
N GLU A 64 14.33 25.34 -36.19
CA GLU A 64 15.28 26.01 -35.31
C GLU A 64 14.59 27.04 -34.41
N THR A 65 13.67 27.82 -34.97
CA THR A 65 12.85 28.79 -34.20
C THR A 65 11.92 28.12 -33.20
N ILE A 66 11.38 26.94 -33.50
CA ILE A 66 10.59 26.13 -32.54
C ILE A 66 11.46 25.68 -31.36
N GLU A 67 12.68 25.20 -31.61
CA GLU A 67 13.57 24.77 -30.52
C GLU A 67 14.01 25.95 -29.64
N GLN A 68 14.28 27.12 -30.23
CA GLN A 68 14.58 28.34 -29.47
C GLN A 68 13.39 28.80 -28.60
N MET A 69 12.17 28.67 -29.10
CA MET A 69 10.95 29.02 -28.36
C MET A 69 10.65 28.03 -27.23
N LYS A 70 11.03 26.76 -27.38
CA LYS A 70 10.99 25.73 -26.33
C LYS A 70 11.96 26.06 -25.19
N THR A 71 13.15 26.56 -25.50
CA THR A 71 14.08 27.08 -24.49
C THR A 71 13.46 28.24 -23.70
N CYS A 72 12.80 29.19 -24.36
CA CYS A 72 12.08 30.27 -23.67
C CYS A 72 10.96 29.74 -22.75
N ALA A 73 10.23 28.70 -23.16
CA ALA A 73 9.22 28.07 -22.31
C ALA A 73 9.81 27.36 -21.08
N MET A 74 11.00 26.75 -21.22
CA MET A 74 11.73 26.12 -20.12
C MET A 74 12.26 27.17 -19.12
N ASP A 75 12.81 28.28 -19.63
CA ASP A 75 13.30 29.39 -18.79
C ASP A 75 12.15 29.99 -17.95
N LEU A 76 10.96 30.18 -18.56
CA LEU A 76 9.76 30.66 -17.84
C LEU A 76 9.30 29.67 -16.76
N ARG A 77 9.38 28.36 -17.03
CA ARG A 77 9.03 27.31 -16.06
C ARG A 77 10.00 27.28 -14.88
N GLN A 78 11.30 27.44 -15.14
CA GLN A 78 12.33 27.46 -14.09
C GLN A 78 12.18 28.68 -13.17
N LEU A 79 11.67 29.79 -13.69
CA LEU A 79 11.35 31.00 -12.93
C LEU A 79 9.96 30.95 -12.25
N GLY A 80 9.26 29.80 -12.29
CA GLY A 80 7.96 29.61 -11.64
C GLY A 80 6.81 30.40 -12.25
N GLN A 81 6.95 30.85 -13.50
CA GLN A 81 5.94 31.67 -14.20
C GLN A 81 5.05 30.79 -15.11
N PRO A 82 3.78 31.20 -15.34
CA PRO A 82 2.89 30.49 -16.26
C PRO A 82 3.40 30.59 -17.70
N ASN A 83 3.58 29.45 -18.37
CA ASN A 83 4.10 29.36 -19.75
C ASN A 83 3.09 28.75 -20.75
N ASP A 84 1.85 28.52 -20.33
CA ASP A 84 0.82 27.79 -21.10
C ASP A 84 0.56 28.35 -22.50
N ASN A 85 0.66 29.67 -22.67
CA ASN A 85 0.47 30.33 -23.96
C ASN A 85 1.63 30.04 -24.91
N VAL A 86 2.88 30.03 -24.42
CA VAL A 86 4.06 29.70 -25.22
C VAL A 86 4.05 28.23 -25.61
N VAL A 87 3.64 27.34 -24.70
CA VAL A 87 3.50 25.91 -24.95
C VAL A 87 2.40 25.62 -25.99
N ARG A 88 1.22 26.25 -25.88
CA ARG A 88 0.17 26.13 -26.91
C ARG A 88 0.62 26.62 -28.29
N THR A 89 1.36 27.72 -28.34
CA THR A 89 1.94 28.23 -29.61
C THR A 89 2.95 27.24 -30.18
N LEU A 90 3.81 26.64 -29.35
CA LEU A 90 4.79 25.62 -29.77
C LEU A 90 4.11 24.39 -30.38
N GLU A 91 3.02 23.92 -29.77
CA GLU A 91 2.22 22.81 -30.28
C GLU A 91 1.61 23.15 -31.66
N LEU A 92 1.02 24.34 -31.79
CA LEU A 92 0.43 24.81 -33.05
C LEU A 92 1.47 24.91 -34.18
N CYS A 93 2.63 25.53 -33.92
CA CYS A 93 3.71 25.64 -34.90
C CYS A 93 4.29 24.27 -35.27
N ARG A 94 4.39 23.34 -34.32
CA ARG A 94 4.86 21.97 -34.56
C ARG A 94 3.88 21.18 -35.43
N ASP A 95 2.58 21.34 -35.21
CA ASP A 95 1.56 20.65 -36.01
C ASP A 95 1.43 21.23 -37.42
N GLN A 96 1.57 22.55 -37.56
CA GLN A 96 1.69 23.19 -38.88
C GLN A 96 2.93 22.68 -39.63
N LEU A 97 4.09 22.60 -38.97
CA LEU A 97 5.31 22.05 -39.58
C LEU A 97 5.13 20.59 -40.03
N LYS A 98 4.43 19.76 -39.24
CA LYS A 98 4.07 18.39 -39.66
C LYS A 98 3.16 18.42 -40.89
N GLY A 99 2.17 19.31 -40.93
CA GLY A 99 1.28 19.51 -42.07
C GLY A 99 2.04 19.86 -43.36
N VAL A 100 2.99 20.80 -43.29
CA VAL A 100 3.85 21.19 -44.42
C VAL A 100 4.76 20.03 -44.84
N HIS A 101 5.34 19.28 -43.89
CA HIS A 101 6.16 18.11 -44.18
C HIS A 101 5.36 16.99 -44.86
N MET A 102 4.11 16.78 -44.45
CA MET A 102 3.18 15.82 -45.07
C MET A 102 2.76 16.27 -46.48
N ALA A 103 2.58 17.57 -46.71
CA ALA A 103 2.30 18.11 -48.04
C ALA A 103 3.51 17.96 -49.00
N MET A 104 4.74 18.11 -48.48
CA MET A 104 5.97 17.89 -49.25
C MET A 104 6.21 16.41 -49.58
N THR A 105 5.94 15.50 -48.64
CA THR A 105 6.13 14.05 -48.84
C THR A 105 4.95 13.37 -49.54
N GLY A 106 3.83 14.08 -49.70
CA GLY A 106 2.55 13.56 -50.21
C GLY A 106 2.37 13.43 -51.73
N SER A 107 3.39 13.69 -52.55
CA SER A 107 3.27 13.49 -54.00
C SER A 107 3.56 12.03 -54.41
N MET A 108 2.47 11.32 -54.74
CA MET A 108 2.37 10.11 -55.58
C MET A 108 2.95 8.79 -55.06
N LYS A 109 2.12 8.04 -54.31
CA LYS A 109 1.80 6.61 -54.56
C LYS A 109 0.44 6.26 -53.94
N ARG A 110 -0.64 6.31 -54.73
CA ARG A 110 -1.96 5.79 -54.31
C ARG A 110 -1.89 4.26 -54.19
N ARG A 111 -1.82 3.72 -52.96
CA ARG A 111 -2.28 2.36 -52.65
C ARG A 111 -3.66 2.51 -51.99
N ARG A 112 -4.70 1.99 -52.64
CA ARG A 112 -6.10 2.13 -52.21
C ARG A 112 -6.35 1.13 -51.08
N SER A 113 -6.13 1.55 -49.83
CA SER A 113 -6.43 0.77 -48.61
C SER A 113 -7.94 0.50 -48.50
N THR A 114 -8.32 -0.77 -48.33
CA THR A 114 -9.70 -1.24 -48.16
C THR A 114 -10.22 -0.87 -46.77
N ARG A 115 -11.56 -0.88 -46.58
CA ARG A 115 -12.20 -0.55 -45.30
C ARG A 115 -11.79 -1.51 -44.17
N GLU A 116 -11.41 -2.74 -44.54
CA GLU A 116 -10.97 -3.80 -43.62
C GLU A 116 -9.54 -3.57 -43.11
N SER A 117 -8.58 -3.15 -43.94
CA SER A 117 -7.22 -2.84 -43.47
C SER A 117 -7.19 -1.67 -42.46
N ARG A 118 -8.10 -0.69 -42.61
CA ARG A 118 -8.24 0.41 -41.64
C ARG A 118 -8.74 -0.07 -40.28
N LEU A 119 -9.60 -1.09 -40.23
CA LEU A 119 -10.11 -1.65 -38.97
C LEU A 119 -9.02 -2.40 -38.20
N ILE A 120 -8.08 -3.03 -38.90
CA ILE A 120 -6.89 -3.68 -38.31
C ILE A 120 -5.93 -2.62 -37.75
N GLU A 121 -5.72 -1.52 -38.45
CA GLU A 121 -4.83 -0.43 -38.02
C GLU A 121 -5.40 0.40 -36.85
N THR A 122 -6.73 0.58 -36.75
CA THR A 122 -7.36 1.44 -35.74
C THR A 122 -8.00 0.71 -34.56
N ALA A 123 -7.94 -0.63 -34.51
CA ALA A 123 -8.49 -1.37 -33.39
C ALA A 123 -7.72 -1.05 -32.10
N GLN A 124 -8.47 -0.67 -31.05
CA GLN A 124 -7.94 -0.34 -29.72
C GLN A 124 -7.26 -1.56 -29.09
N TRP A 125 -6.21 -1.35 -28.31
CA TRP A 125 -5.52 -2.39 -27.55
C TRP A 125 -6.19 -2.61 -26.20
N GLY A 126 -6.30 -3.87 -25.78
CA GLY A 126 -6.87 -4.24 -24.49
C GLY A 126 -6.00 -3.78 -23.31
N ASP A 127 -6.65 -3.44 -22.19
CA ASP A 127 -6.01 -2.94 -20.98
C ASP A 127 -5.60 -4.06 -20.00
N ASP A 128 -6.19 -5.25 -20.12
CA ASP A 128 -5.97 -6.40 -19.24
C ASP A 128 -5.81 -7.72 -20.03
N SER A 129 -5.30 -8.77 -19.37
CA SER A 129 -5.03 -10.06 -20.02
C SER A 129 -6.28 -10.69 -20.62
N ALA A 130 -7.46 -10.48 -20.02
CA ALA A 130 -8.73 -11.03 -20.51
C ALA A 130 -9.22 -10.30 -21.78
N ALA A 131 -9.09 -8.98 -21.82
CA ALA A 131 -9.39 -8.18 -23.01
C ALA A 131 -8.42 -8.49 -24.15
N ILE A 132 -7.13 -8.68 -23.85
CA ILE A 132 -6.12 -9.07 -24.86
C ILE A 132 -6.42 -10.48 -25.41
N GLU A 133 -6.82 -11.43 -24.57
CA GLU A 133 -7.20 -12.77 -25.00
C GLU A 133 -8.49 -12.79 -25.83
N GLN A 134 -9.50 -12.00 -25.46
CA GLN A 134 -10.70 -11.82 -26.27
C GLN A 134 -10.40 -11.14 -27.61
N GLN A 135 -9.49 -10.16 -27.61
CA GLN A 135 -9.00 -9.53 -28.85
C GLN A 135 -8.24 -10.53 -29.72
N LEU A 136 -7.43 -11.42 -29.13
CA LEU A 136 -6.73 -12.48 -29.85
C LEU A 136 -7.71 -13.48 -30.47
N ILE A 137 -8.72 -13.93 -29.74
CA ILE A 137 -9.76 -14.85 -30.24
C ILE A 137 -10.58 -14.21 -31.37
N SER A 138 -10.99 -12.95 -31.18
CA SER A 138 -11.72 -12.17 -32.20
C SER A 138 -10.88 -12.00 -33.46
N HIS A 139 -9.61 -11.64 -33.29
CA HIS A 139 -8.67 -11.43 -34.38
C HIS A 139 -8.32 -12.75 -35.08
N GLN A 140 -8.22 -13.88 -34.38
CA GLN A 140 -7.97 -15.21 -34.95
C GLN A 140 -9.16 -15.70 -35.79
N LYS A 141 -10.40 -15.44 -35.35
CA LYS A 141 -11.61 -15.70 -36.15
C LYS A 141 -11.62 -14.87 -37.42
N PHE A 142 -11.31 -13.58 -37.32
CA PHE A 142 -11.20 -12.69 -38.48
C PHE A 142 -10.08 -13.11 -39.45
N HIS A 143 -8.89 -13.44 -38.93
CA HIS A 143 -7.76 -13.96 -39.69
C HIS A 143 -8.11 -15.25 -40.45
N SER A 144 -8.80 -16.19 -39.79
CA SER A 144 -9.27 -17.44 -40.42
C SER A 144 -10.31 -17.20 -41.53
N SER A 145 -11.10 -16.12 -41.43
CA SER A 145 -12.07 -15.72 -42.45
C SER A 145 -11.37 -15.14 -43.69
N ILE A 146 -10.33 -14.33 -43.51
CA ILE A 146 -9.53 -13.79 -44.62
C ILE A 146 -8.75 -14.91 -45.33
N GLN A 147 -8.19 -15.87 -44.57
CA GLN A 147 -7.44 -17.01 -45.10
C GLN A 147 -8.27 -17.94 -46.00
N ARG A 148 -9.60 -17.99 -45.81
CA ARG A 148 -10.53 -18.82 -46.60
C ARG A 148 -11.08 -18.11 -47.85
N SER A 149 -10.74 -16.84 -48.08
CA SER A 149 -11.23 -16.06 -49.22
C SER A 149 -10.50 -16.44 -50.53
N PRO A 150 -11.21 -16.61 -51.66
CA PRO A 150 -10.61 -17.01 -52.94
C PRO A 150 -9.87 -15.87 -53.69
N GLU A 151 -9.84 -14.65 -53.17
CA GLU A 151 -9.17 -13.48 -53.78
C GLU A 151 -7.71 -13.33 -53.34
N VAL A 152 -6.83 -14.20 -53.84
CA VAL A 152 -5.47 -14.44 -53.31
C VAL A 152 -4.56 -13.19 -53.27
N ASP A 153 -4.63 -12.27 -54.23
CA ASP A 153 -3.70 -11.12 -54.28
C ASP A 153 -4.11 -9.93 -53.39
N ARG A 154 -5.42 -9.69 -53.19
CA ARG A 154 -5.89 -8.68 -52.20
C ARG A 154 -5.81 -9.23 -50.79
N ALA A 155 -6.19 -10.50 -50.62
CA ALA A 155 -6.10 -11.18 -49.35
C ALA A 155 -4.65 -11.28 -48.87
N ARG A 156 -3.64 -11.37 -49.75
CA ARG A 156 -2.22 -11.47 -49.35
C ARG A 156 -1.72 -10.27 -48.54
N ASP A 157 -1.98 -9.05 -48.99
CA ASP A 157 -1.59 -7.84 -48.26
C ASP A 157 -2.37 -7.74 -46.93
N ASP A 158 -3.68 -8.05 -46.94
CA ASP A 158 -4.54 -8.03 -45.74
C ASP A 158 -4.20 -9.16 -44.74
N LEU A 159 -3.82 -10.35 -45.22
CA LEU A 159 -3.29 -11.45 -44.43
C LEU A 159 -1.96 -11.05 -43.80
N GLN A 160 -1.08 -10.36 -44.54
CA GLN A 160 0.21 -9.92 -44.01
C GLN A 160 0.05 -8.88 -42.89
N MET A 161 -0.89 -7.93 -43.03
CA MET A 161 -1.26 -6.99 -41.96
C MET A 161 -1.92 -7.69 -40.77
N SER A 162 -2.76 -8.70 -41.02
CA SER A 162 -3.39 -9.52 -39.98
C SER A 162 -2.37 -10.42 -39.25
N PHE A 163 -1.41 -11.01 -39.95
CA PHE A 163 -0.30 -11.75 -39.32
C PHE A 163 0.51 -10.84 -38.40
N GLY A 164 0.85 -9.63 -38.86
CA GLY A 164 1.55 -8.63 -38.06
C GLY A 164 0.79 -8.24 -36.78
N ARG A 165 -0.53 -8.01 -36.87
CA ARG A 165 -1.34 -7.68 -35.70
C ARG A 165 -1.51 -8.85 -34.72
N THR A 166 -1.62 -10.09 -35.22
CA THR A 166 -1.68 -11.29 -34.36
C THR A 166 -0.39 -11.46 -33.57
N GLU A 167 0.76 -11.18 -34.21
CA GLU A 167 2.06 -11.28 -33.56
C GLU A 167 2.25 -10.20 -32.49
N GLN A 168 1.89 -8.96 -32.81
CA GLN A 168 1.91 -7.85 -31.84
C GLN A 168 0.97 -8.10 -30.64
N LEU A 169 -0.21 -8.70 -30.86
CA LEU A 169 -1.11 -9.09 -29.77
C LEU A 169 -0.51 -10.18 -28.87
N ARG A 170 0.19 -11.15 -29.45
CA ARG A 170 0.92 -12.17 -28.67
C ARG A 170 2.08 -11.58 -27.89
N GLU A 171 2.88 -10.73 -28.52
CA GLU A 171 4.02 -10.05 -27.89
C GLU A 171 3.57 -9.14 -26.73
N LEU A 172 2.44 -8.42 -26.91
CA LEU A 172 1.80 -7.65 -25.85
C LEU A 172 1.29 -8.53 -24.70
N GLN A 173 0.62 -9.64 -25.02
CA GLN A 173 0.11 -10.57 -24.00
C GLN A 173 1.26 -11.14 -23.17
N GLU A 174 2.33 -11.59 -23.82
CA GLU A 174 3.49 -12.18 -23.17
C GLU A 174 4.18 -11.18 -22.24
N ILE A 175 4.45 -9.96 -22.71
CA ILE A 175 5.15 -8.96 -21.89
C ILE A 175 4.30 -8.50 -20.69
N ILE A 176 2.99 -8.32 -20.87
CA ILE A 176 2.09 -7.93 -19.78
C ILE A 176 1.97 -9.07 -18.76
N GLN A 177 1.93 -10.33 -19.20
CA GLN A 177 1.93 -11.48 -18.30
C GLN A 177 3.25 -11.59 -17.52
N GLU A 178 4.39 -11.39 -18.18
CA GLU A 178 5.71 -11.34 -17.51
C GLU A 178 5.75 -10.21 -16.46
N ILE A 179 5.35 -8.98 -16.81
CA ILE A 179 5.31 -7.85 -15.88
C ILE A 179 4.35 -8.11 -14.71
N SER A 180 3.14 -8.62 -15.00
CA SER A 180 2.13 -8.88 -13.96
C SER A 180 2.60 -9.92 -12.96
N LYS A 181 3.29 -10.97 -13.42
CA LYS A 181 3.86 -11.99 -12.55
C LYS A 181 4.92 -11.42 -11.61
N GLU A 182 5.76 -10.51 -12.10
CA GLU A 182 6.76 -9.85 -11.27
C GLU A 182 6.13 -8.87 -10.28
N ILE A 183 5.05 -8.15 -10.66
CA ILE A 183 4.27 -7.32 -9.73
C ILE A 183 3.68 -8.19 -8.60
N MET A 184 3.07 -9.32 -8.93
CA MET A 184 2.55 -10.25 -7.92
C MET A 184 3.64 -10.70 -6.96
N TRP A 185 4.80 -11.08 -7.48
CA TRP A 185 5.94 -11.46 -6.65
C TRP A 185 6.33 -10.35 -5.67
N VAL A 186 6.44 -9.09 -6.13
CA VAL A 186 6.78 -7.95 -5.28
C VAL A 186 5.70 -7.72 -4.21
N ASN A 187 4.43 -7.74 -4.59
CA ASN A 187 3.30 -7.56 -3.68
C ASN A 187 3.26 -8.64 -2.59
N ASP A 188 3.54 -9.90 -2.94
CA ASP A 188 3.58 -10.99 -1.95
C ASP A 188 4.67 -10.75 -0.89
N ARG A 189 5.83 -10.19 -1.28
CA ARG A 189 6.91 -9.84 -0.32
C ARG A 189 6.55 -8.63 0.52
N GLU A 190 5.95 -7.63 -0.11
CA GLU A 190 5.46 -6.44 0.60
C GLU A 190 4.50 -6.86 1.71
N GLU A 191 3.50 -7.67 1.38
CA GLU A 191 2.47 -8.09 2.35
C GLU A 191 3.09 -8.85 3.52
N GLU A 192 4.02 -9.78 3.25
CA GLU A 192 4.75 -10.53 4.29
C GLU A 192 5.48 -9.61 5.28
N GLU A 193 6.05 -8.52 4.78
CA GLU A 193 6.80 -7.57 5.61
C GLU A 193 5.90 -6.54 6.31
N LEU A 194 4.78 -6.15 5.71
CA LEU A 194 3.82 -5.21 6.29
C LEU A 194 3.05 -5.79 7.49
N VAL A 195 2.79 -7.11 7.48
CA VAL A 195 2.08 -7.77 8.59
C VAL A 195 2.99 -8.07 9.79
N PHE A 196 4.29 -7.81 9.68
CA PHE A 196 5.25 -8.15 10.74
C PHE A 196 5.14 -7.21 11.96
N ASP A 197 4.96 -7.80 13.15
CA ASP A 197 4.86 -7.05 14.40
C ASP A 197 6.24 -6.71 14.98
N TRP A 198 6.64 -5.45 14.86
CA TRP A 198 7.86 -4.91 15.47
C TRP A 198 7.73 -4.57 16.97
N GLY A 199 6.51 -4.63 17.52
CA GLY A 199 6.18 -4.36 18.92
C GLY A 199 6.16 -5.60 19.82
N ASP A 200 6.47 -6.78 19.28
CA ASP A 200 6.53 -8.01 20.07
C ASP A 200 7.50 -7.86 21.25
N LYS A 201 7.07 -8.31 22.42
CA LYS A 201 7.85 -8.27 23.67
C LYS A 201 9.00 -9.29 23.64
N ASN A 202 9.00 -10.24 22.71
CA ASN A 202 10.01 -11.29 22.54
C ASN A 202 11.20 -10.86 21.67
N ILE A 203 11.68 -9.63 21.86
CA ILE A 203 12.80 -9.02 21.10
C ILE A 203 14.00 -9.95 21.00
N ASP A 204 14.34 -10.64 22.08
CA ASP A 204 15.49 -11.56 22.13
C ASP A 204 15.35 -12.79 21.22
N GLN A 205 14.12 -13.19 20.89
CA GLN A 205 13.85 -14.39 20.12
C GLN A 205 13.55 -14.09 18.65
N TYR A 206 12.80 -13.02 18.37
CA TYR A 206 12.45 -12.71 16.98
C TYR A 206 13.55 -11.96 16.24
N ILE A 207 14.35 -11.10 16.90
CA ILE A 207 15.39 -10.32 16.20
C ILE A 207 16.38 -11.22 15.44
N PRO A 208 16.96 -12.29 16.03
CA PRO A 208 17.86 -13.18 15.30
C PRO A 208 17.20 -13.85 14.09
N LYS A 209 15.95 -14.33 14.27
CA LYS A 209 15.19 -14.97 13.19
C LYS A 209 14.84 -14.00 12.07
N LYS A 210 14.45 -12.77 12.41
CA LYS A 210 14.11 -11.72 11.45
C LYS A 210 15.36 -11.20 10.75
N GLN A 211 16.52 -11.17 11.42
CA GLN A 211 17.82 -10.86 10.79
C GLN A 211 18.18 -11.89 9.71
N GLU A 212 17.99 -13.19 10.00
CA GLU A 212 18.19 -14.26 9.02
C GLU A 212 17.19 -14.16 7.86
N GLY A 213 15.90 -13.96 8.16
CA GLY A 213 14.86 -13.73 7.15
C GLY A 213 15.15 -12.53 6.26
N TYR A 214 15.61 -11.41 6.85
CA TYR A 214 16.02 -10.23 6.12
C TYR A 214 17.22 -10.49 5.21
N SER A 215 18.23 -11.24 5.69
CA SER A 215 19.37 -11.64 4.85
C SER A 215 18.93 -12.47 3.65
N ASN A 216 17.99 -13.39 3.85
CA ASN A 216 17.42 -14.20 2.77
C ASN A 216 16.62 -13.33 1.78
N LEU A 217 15.83 -12.38 2.29
CA LEU A 217 15.10 -11.41 1.46
C LEU A 217 16.06 -10.58 0.62
N MET A 218 17.13 -10.05 1.21
CA MET A 218 18.14 -9.26 0.49
C MET A 218 18.80 -10.07 -0.64
N SER A 219 19.17 -11.33 -0.38
CA SER A 219 19.71 -12.21 -1.42
C SER A 219 18.70 -12.47 -2.54
N ALA A 220 17.43 -12.71 -2.19
CA ALA A 220 16.37 -12.93 -3.17
C ALA A 220 16.10 -11.67 -4.02
N LEU A 221 16.22 -10.48 -3.43
CA LEU A 221 16.08 -9.21 -4.14
C LEU A 221 17.24 -8.96 -5.11
N GLU A 222 18.48 -9.30 -4.74
CA GLU A 222 19.64 -9.19 -5.66
C GLU A 222 19.47 -10.08 -6.89
N ASP A 223 18.95 -11.30 -6.71
CA ASP A 223 18.66 -12.19 -7.84
C ASP A 223 17.48 -11.68 -8.67
N LYS A 224 16.42 -11.19 -8.03
CA LYS A 224 15.29 -10.60 -8.74
C LYS A 224 15.63 -9.34 -9.51
N GLU A 225 16.53 -8.50 -9.01
CA GLU A 225 16.98 -7.31 -9.73
C GLU A 225 17.59 -7.68 -11.10
N LYS A 226 18.31 -8.81 -11.19
CA LYS A 226 18.84 -9.30 -12.46
C LYS A 226 17.73 -9.66 -13.45
N ASP A 227 16.67 -10.30 -12.98
CA ASP A 227 15.54 -10.71 -13.82
C ASP A 227 14.68 -9.51 -14.23
N LEU A 228 14.43 -8.57 -13.32
CA LEU A 228 13.76 -7.30 -13.61
C LEU A 228 14.54 -6.47 -14.64
N ASN A 229 15.87 -6.46 -14.57
CA ASN A 229 16.71 -5.77 -15.55
C ASN A 229 16.63 -6.43 -16.94
N LYS A 230 16.56 -7.77 -17.03
CA LYS A 230 16.32 -8.47 -18.31
C LYS A 230 14.94 -8.14 -18.88
N LEU A 231 13.91 -8.16 -18.02
CA LEU A 231 12.55 -7.81 -18.42
C LEU A 231 12.47 -6.36 -18.90
N LYS A 232 13.10 -5.42 -18.19
CA LYS A 232 13.21 -4.02 -18.58
C LYS A 232 13.90 -3.86 -19.95
N ALA A 233 14.98 -4.60 -20.21
CA ALA A 233 15.65 -4.59 -21.50
C ALA A 233 14.76 -5.10 -22.64
N LYS A 234 13.95 -6.16 -22.41
CA LYS A 234 12.94 -6.61 -23.37
C LYS A 234 11.89 -5.52 -23.62
N VAL A 235 11.34 -4.93 -22.57
CA VAL A 235 10.35 -3.83 -22.67
C VAL A 235 10.92 -2.66 -23.46
N ASP A 236 12.15 -2.22 -23.16
CA ASP A 236 12.78 -1.09 -23.84
C ASP A 236 13.03 -1.38 -25.33
N ALA A 237 13.31 -2.63 -25.69
CA ALA A 237 13.41 -3.06 -27.10
C ALA A 237 12.05 -2.97 -27.82
N LEU A 238 10.95 -3.38 -27.17
CA LEU A 238 9.59 -3.27 -27.71
C LEU A 238 9.17 -1.82 -27.92
N LEU A 239 9.47 -0.96 -26.95
CA LEU A 239 9.20 0.47 -27.04
C LEU A 239 10.01 1.12 -28.16
N LYS A 240 11.29 0.73 -28.34
CA LYS A 240 12.15 1.23 -29.42
C LYS A 240 11.66 0.80 -30.81
N ASN A 241 11.01 -0.36 -30.92
CA ASN A 241 10.43 -0.84 -32.16
C ASN A 241 9.08 -0.17 -32.51
N ASN A 242 8.65 0.84 -31.73
CA ASN A 242 7.35 1.52 -31.87
C ASN A 242 6.17 0.55 -31.85
N HIS A 243 6.15 -0.38 -30.87
CA HIS A 243 5.03 -1.27 -30.69
C HIS A 243 3.71 -0.45 -30.56
N PRO A 244 2.62 -0.82 -31.26
CA PRO A 244 1.38 -0.04 -31.31
C PRO A 244 0.62 0.08 -29.97
N ALA A 245 1.02 -0.68 -28.95
CA ALA A 245 0.54 -0.59 -27.56
C ALA A 245 1.62 -0.08 -26.58
N SER A 246 2.55 0.76 -27.05
CA SER A 246 3.68 1.25 -26.27
C SER A 246 3.26 1.98 -24.99
N ASP A 247 2.16 2.74 -25.04
CA ASP A 247 1.58 3.45 -23.89
C ASP A 247 1.16 2.50 -22.76
N LYS A 248 0.57 1.35 -23.11
CA LYS A 248 0.14 0.33 -22.14
C LYS A 248 1.31 -0.41 -21.54
N ILE A 249 2.32 -0.73 -22.35
CA ILE A 249 3.54 -1.39 -21.89
C ILE A 249 4.31 -0.47 -20.94
N GLU A 250 4.42 0.83 -21.27
CA GLU A 250 5.08 1.84 -20.43
C GLU A 250 4.37 2.01 -19.07
N ALA A 251 3.03 2.09 -19.06
CA ALA A 251 2.26 2.17 -17.81
C ALA A 251 2.47 0.94 -16.89
N ASN A 252 2.51 -0.27 -17.47
CA ASN A 252 2.77 -1.50 -16.71
C ASN A 252 4.20 -1.54 -16.16
N LYS A 253 5.19 -1.13 -16.97
CA LYS A 253 6.58 -0.98 -16.55
C LYS A 253 6.71 0.01 -15.39
N ASP A 254 6.06 1.16 -15.46
CA ASP A 254 6.10 2.18 -14.40
C ASP A 254 5.44 1.70 -13.11
N THR A 255 4.38 0.90 -13.23
CA THR A 255 3.72 0.25 -12.08
C THR A 255 4.69 -0.70 -11.38
N LEU A 256 5.34 -1.60 -12.13
CA LEU A 256 6.35 -2.51 -11.59
C LEU A 256 7.53 -1.75 -10.96
N GLN A 257 8.01 -0.68 -11.59
CA GLN A 257 9.09 0.16 -11.06
C GLN A 257 8.68 0.83 -9.73
N THR A 258 7.43 1.26 -9.61
CA THR A 258 6.89 1.84 -8.38
C THR A 258 6.86 0.80 -7.27
N GLN A 259 6.29 -0.38 -7.54
CA GLN A 259 6.22 -1.48 -6.57
C GLN A 259 7.61 -1.93 -6.11
N TRP A 260 8.53 -2.12 -7.05
CA TRP A 260 9.92 -2.46 -6.74
C TRP A 260 10.59 -1.42 -5.84
N SER A 261 10.44 -0.13 -6.18
CA SER A 261 11.02 0.95 -5.40
C SER A 261 10.43 1.03 -3.99
N TRP A 262 9.14 0.73 -3.85
CA TRP A 262 8.45 0.68 -2.56
C TRP A 262 8.97 -0.47 -1.68
N LEU A 263 9.09 -1.67 -2.22
CA LEU A 263 9.67 -2.81 -1.49
C LEU A 263 11.09 -2.50 -0.98
N LEU A 264 11.92 -1.81 -1.79
CA LEU A 264 13.24 -1.35 -1.36
C LEU A 264 13.22 -0.27 -0.25
N GLN A 265 12.11 0.47 -0.08
CA GLN A 265 11.95 1.34 1.10
C GLN A 265 11.60 0.53 2.33
N ILE A 266 10.72 -0.46 2.19
CA ILE A 266 10.38 -1.39 3.28
C ILE A 266 11.66 -2.06 3.81
N THR A 267 12.56 -2.53 2.93
CA THR A 267 13.82 -3.14 3.38
C THR A 267 14.73 -2.20 4.17
N LYS A 268 14.71 -0.89 3.91
CA LYS A 268 15.43 0.10 4.73
C LYS A 268 14.78 0.32 6.09
N CYS A 269 13.45 0.30 6.13
CA CYS A 269 12.72 0.34 7.40
C CYS A 269 13.03 -0.90 8.24
N ILE A 270 13.05 -2.10 7.64
CA ILE A 270 13.41 -3.35 8.30
C ILE A 270 14.83 -3.27 8.89
N ASP A 271 15.83 -2.81 8.11
CA ASP A 271 17.20 -2.65 8.60
C ASP A 271 17.27 -1.71 9.82
N THR A 272 16.55 -0.59 9.75
CA THR A 272 16.46 0.37 10.85
C THR A 272 15.84 -0.27 12.09
N HIS A 273 14.74 -1.00 11.93
CA HIS A 273 14.10 -1.69 13.04
C HIS A 273 14.97 -2.79 13.65
N LEU A 274 15.65 -3.60 12.83
CA LEU A 274 16.60 -4.61 13.31
C LEU A 274 17.72 -3.97 14.14
N LYS A 275 18.27 -2.85 13.65
CA LYS A 275 19.33 -2.12 14.34
C LYS A 275 18.86 -1.53 15.67
N GLU A 276 17.74 -0.81 15.69
CA GLU A 276 17.25 -0.13 16.89
C GLU A 276 16.75 -1.13 17.95
N ASN A 277 15.96 -2.12 17.55
CA ASN A 277 15.44 -3.15 18.47
C ASN A 277 16.56 -4.08 18.96
N GLY A 278 17.52 -4.42 18.09
CA GLY A 278 18.73 -5.13 18.47
C GLY A 278 19.56 -4.35 19.48
N ALA A 279 19.78 -3.06 19.25
CA ALA A 279 20.48 -2.18 20.19
C ALA A 279 19.71 -2.01 21.52
N TYR A 280 18.38 -1.94 21.48
CA TYR A 280 17.55 -1.91 22.69
C TYR A 280 17.75 -3.17 23.56
N SER A 281 17.56 -4.36 22.97
CA SER A 281 17.78 -5.64 23.66
C SER A 281 19.20 -5.73 24.23
N GLN A 282 20.22 -5.34 23.44
CA GLN A 282 21.60 -5.39 23.86
C GLN A 282 21.88 -4.45 25.05
N ARG A 283 21.36 -3.22 25.03
CA ARG A 283 21.51 -2.26 26.14
C ARG A 283 20.92 -2.79 27.44
N GLU A 284 19.77 -3.43 27.39
CA GLU A 284 19.15 -4.02 28.59
C GLU A 284 19.97 -5.20 29.13
N LYS A 285 20.47 -6.08 28.25
CA LYS A 285 21.38 -7.17 28.65
C LYS A 285 22.68 -6.65 29.24
N GLU A 286 23.25 -5.60 28.65
CA GLU A 286 24.51 -5.00 29.11
C GLU A 286 24.38 -4.41 30.52
N LYS A 287 23.30 -3.69 30.83
CA LYS A 287 23.04 -3.19 32.20
C LYS A 287 23.03 -4.31 33.24
N ILE A 288 22.38 -5.44 32.92
CA ILE A 288 22.33 -6.61 33.82
C ILE A 288 23.73 -7.19 34.03
N MET A 289 24.51 -7.32 32.95
CA MET A 289 25.89 -7.82 33.02
C MET A 289 26.83 -6.88 33.77
N ASP A 290 26.68 -5.56 33.61
CA ASP A 290 27.51 -4.57 34.28
C ASP A 290 27.27 -4.57 35.79
N ASN A 291 26.01 -4.67 36.22
CA ASN A 291 25.69 -4.84 37.64
C ASN A 291 26.32 -6.13 38.21
N LYS A 292 26.29 -7.24 37.45
CA LYS A 292 26.98 -8.48 37.84
C LYS A 292 28.48 -8.28 37.98
N ARG A 293 29.12 -7.59 37.02
CA ARG A 293 30.55 -7.29 37.03
C ARG A 293 30.94 -6.40 38.20
N GLN A 294 30.13 -5.39 38.51
CA GLN A 294 30.35 -4.51 39.66
C GLN A 294 30.31 -5.28 40.98
N VAL A 295 29.33 -6.18 41.16
CA VAL A 295 29.25 -7.05 42.35
C VAL A 295 30.49 -7.93 42.46
N GLN A 296 30.91 -8.58 41.37
CA GLN A 296 32.13 -9.39 41.36
C GLN A 296 33.40 -8.58 41.63
N HIS A 297 33.48 -7.35 41.12
CA HIS A 297 34.58 -6.44 41.40
C HIS A 297 34.65 -6.10 42.90
N LEU A 298 33.51 -5.82 43.54
CA LEU A 298 33.45 -5.56 44.99
C LEU A 298 33.87 -6.78 45.81
N VAL A 299 33.44 -7.98 45.42
CA VAL A 299 33.85 -9.24 46.06
C VAL A 299 35.36 -9.42 45.98
N ASN A 300 35.97 -9.19 44.82
CA ASN A 300 37.42 -9.31 44.65
C ASN A 300 38.18 -8.25 45.45
N LYS A 301 37.72 -6.99 45.45
CA LYS A 301 38.33 -5.90 46.22
C LYS A 301 38.23 -6.13 47.73
N SER A 302 37.16 -6.77 48.22
CA SER A 302 36.99 -7.06 49.64
C SER A 302 38.09 -7.96 50.22
N LYS A 303 38.66 -8.85 49.38
CA LYS A 303 39.71 -9.80 49.77
C LYS A 303 41.08 -9.14 49.99
N SER A 304 41.31 -7.94 49.43
CA SER A 304 42.57 -7.20 49.58
C SER A 304 42.50 -6.04 50.58
N ILE A 305 41.31 -5.75 51.14
CA ILE A 305 41.15 -4.68 52.13
C ILE A 305 41.75 -5.10 53.47
N VAL A 306 42.64 -4.26 53.99
CA VAL A 306 43.30 -4.43 55.30
C VAL A 306 42.35 -4.13 56.47
N ARG A 307 42.72 -4.56 57.68
CA ARG A 307 41.94 -4.33 58.89
C ARG A 307 42.48 -3.11 59.67
N LEU A 308 41.64 -2.08 59.85
CA LEU A 308 42.03 -0.86 60.59
C LEU A 308 41.47 -0.82 62.01
N LYS A 309 40.24 -1.33 62.18
CA LYS A 309 39.50 -1.35 63.45
C LYS A 309 40.32 -1.88 64.64
N PRO A 310 40.99 -3.05 64.56
CA PRO A 310 41.76 -3.59 65.68
C PRO A 310 43.05 -2.81 66.02
N ARG A 311 43.39 -1.75 65.27
CA ARG A 311 44.48 -0.84 65.66
C ARG A 311 44.07 0.09 66.80
N ASN A 312 42.78 0.29 67.02
CA ASN A 312 42.28 1.14 68.11
C ASN A 312 42.25 0.35 69.42
N PRO A 313 42.87 0.83 70.52
CA PRO A 313 42.86 0.14 71.81
C PRO A 313 41.45 -0.08 72.39
N GLU A 314 40.49 0.76 72.01
CA GLU A 314 39.09 0.66 72.47
C GLU A 314 38.31 -0.46 71.75
N ASP A 315 38.79 -0.94 70.61
CA ASP A 315 38.13 -1.97 69.82
C ASP A 315 38.64 -3.36 70.24
N LYS A 316 38.04 -3.89 71.31
CA LYS A 316 38.36 -5.23 71.84
C LYS A 316 37.81 -6.30 70.90
N SER A 317 38.65 -6.74 69.96
CA SER A 317 38.34 -7.88 69.10
C SER A 317 38.36 -9.17 69.94
N SER A 318 37.26 -9.95 69.92
CA SER A 318 37.20 -11.26 70.59
C SER A 318 38.03 -12.33 69.87
N SER A 319 38.43 -12.08 68.64
CA SER A 319 39.24 -12.98 67.81
C SER A 319 40.71 -12.61 67.86
N GLN A 320 41.58 -13.62 67.86
CA GLN A 320 43.02 -13.45 67.67
C GLN A 320 43.31 -12.61 66.41
N VAL A 321 44.16 -11.59 66.53
CA VAL A 321 44.50 -10.68 65.44
C VAL A 321 45.91 -10.99 64.96
N ILE A 322 46.05 -11.41 63.71
CA ILE A 322 47.34 -11.59 63.05
C ILE A 322 47.83 -10.23 62.56
N VAL A 323 49.10 -9.93 62.78
CA VAL A 323 49.81 -8.76 62.26
C VAL A 323 50.97 -9.21 61.39
N LYS A 324 51.39 -8.35 60.47
CA LYS A 324 52.50 -8.59 59.54
C LYS A 324 53.50 -7.44 59.63
N ALA A 325 54.79 -7.77 59.66
CA ALA A 325 55.86 -6.78 59.73
C ALA A 325 56.07 -6.07 58.39
N LEU A 326 56.15 -4.73 58.42
CA LEU A 326 56.42 -3.88 57.26
C LEU A 326 57.92 -3.66 57.03
N CYS A 327 58.75 -3.84 58.05
CA CYS A 327 60.19 -3.70 58.01
C CYS A 327 60.87 -4.66 59.00
N ASP A 328 62.19 -4.78 58.90
CA ASP A 328 62.99 -5.51 59.88
C ASP A 328 63.07 -4.72 61.20
N PHE A 329 62.81 -5.37 62.32
CA PHE A 329 62.93 -4.80 63.66
C PHE A 329 63.70 -5.76 64.58
N LYS A 330 64.67 -5.21 65.35
CA LYS A 330 65.52 -5.97 66.26
C LYS A 330 65.69 -5.24 67.59
N GLN A 331 65.44 -5.95 68.69
CA GLN A 331 65.67 -5.47 70.05
C GLN A 331 66.03 -6.64 70.98
N ASP A 332 67.10 -6.54 71.78
CA ASP A 332 67.47 -7.52 72.82
C ASP A 332 67.41 -9.00 72.35
N GLN A 333 68.09 -9.30 71.24
CA GLN A 333 68.12 -10.60 70.55
C GLN A 333 66.80 -11.07 69.92
N LYS A 334 65.69 -10.35 70.10
CA LYS A 334 64.42 -10.60 69.41
C LYS A 334 64.45 -9.90 68.05
N VAL A 335 64.13 -10.64 66.99
CA VAL A 335 64.11 -10.14 65.60
C VAL A 335 62.78 -10.51 64.96
N ILE A 336 62.17 -9.55 64.27
CA ILE A 336 61.07 -9.79 63.34
C ILE A 336 61.48 -9.20 61.99
N CYS A 337 61.54 -10.05 60.97
CA CYS A 337 61.90 -9.62 59.63
C CYS A 337 60.66 -9.12 58.89
N LYS A 338 60.87 -8.28 57.87
CA LYS A 338 59.83 -7.86 56.95
C LYS A 338 59.06 -9.07 56.43
N ASP A 339 57.75 -8.90 56.31
CA ASP A 339 56.80 -9.91 55.89
C ASP A 339 56.56 -11.07 56.86
N ASN A 340 57.23 -11.13 58.01
CA ASN A 340 56.90 -12.11 59.05
C ASN A 340 55.53 -11.81 59.66
N GLU A 341 54.78 -12.88 59.95
CA GLU A 341 53.51 -12.82 60.66
C GLU A 341 53.72 -13.01 62.15
N ALA A 342 52.91 -12.30 62.95
CA ALA A 342 52.92 -12.35 64.39
C ALA A 342 51.48 -12.25 64.92
N ILE A 343 51.28 -12.67 66.16
CA ILE A 343 49.99 -12.60 66.85
C ILE A 343 49.99 -11.37 67.75
N LEU A 344 48.97 -10.52 67.64
CA LEU A 344 48.77 -9.38 68.54
C LEU A 344 48.20 -9.85 69.89
N ASN A 345 48.95 -9.63 70.97
CA ASN A 345 48.56 -9.99 72.34
C ASN A 345 47.93 -8.80 73.07
N ASP A 346 48.59 -7.63 73.05
CA ASP A 346 48.09 -6.39 73.66
C ASP A 346 48.39 -5.16 72.79
N ASN A 347 47.37 -4.32 72.60
CA ASN A 347 47.43 -3.06 71.88
C ASN A 347 47.04 -1.83 72.75
N SER A 348 46.97 -1.99 74.07
CA SER A 348 46.60 -0.93 75.02
C SER A 348 47.47 0.33 74.86
N GLN A 349 48.75 0.15 74.55
CA GLN A 349 49.65 1.25 74.16
C GLN A 349 49.59 1.51 72.65
N ARG A 350 49.21 2.73 72.25
CA ARG A 350 49.05 3.10 70.82
C ARG A 350 50.36 2.99 70.02
N SER A 351 51.50 3.27 70.64
CA SER A 351 52.80 3.39 69.96
C SER A 351 53.60 2.08 69.92
N LYS A 352 53.37 1.16 70.87
CA LYS A 352 54.09 -0.12 71.00
C LYS A 352 53.11 -1.23 71.34
N TRP A 353 53.18 -2.33 70.61
CA TRP A 353 52.29 -3.47 70.79
C TRP A 353 53.05 -4.69 71.27
N GLU A 354 52.42 -5.47 72.13
CA GLU A 354 52.93 -6.78 72.54
C GLU A 354 52.46 -7.81 71.53
N VAL A 355 53.42 -8.47 70.87
CA VAL A 355 53.14 -9.44 69.82
C VAL A 355 53.96 -10.71 70.03
N THR A 356 53.36 -11.86 69.71
CA THR A 356 54.06 -13.14 69.64
C THR A 356 54.64 -13.29 68.23
N GLY A 357 55.95 -13.18 68.08
CA GLY A 357 56.65 -13.27 66.79
C GLY A 357 56.79 -14.71 66.25
N PRO A 358 57.40 -14.87 65.06
CA PRO A 358 57.65 -16.19 64.48
C PRO A 358 58.55 -17.01 65.42
N GLY A 359 58.10 -18.20 65.80
CA GLY A 359 58.77 -19.06 66.79
C GLY A 359 58.24 -18.95 68.22
N GLY A 360 57.14 -18.23 68.46
CA GLY A 360 56.46 -18.20 69.77
C GLY A 360 57.10 -17.25 70.79
N LEU A 361 57.94 -16.32 70.34
CA LEU A 361 58.63 -15.36 71.21
C LEU A 361 57.83 -14.08 71.36
N ASP A 362 57.46 -13.73 72.59
CA ASP A 362 56.82 -12.45 72.90
C ASP A 362 57.80 -11.29 72.76
N MET A 363 57.40 -10.26 72.03
CA MET A 363 58.22 -9.08 71.72
C MET A 363 57.37 -7.81 71.74
N LEU A 364 58.00 -6.70 72.16
CA LEU A 364 57.38 -5.39 72.15
C LEU A 364 57.83 -4.64 70.90
N VAL A 365 56.93 -4.47 69.93
CA VAL A 365 57.24 -3.92 68.60
C VAL A 365 56.51 -2.59 68.39
N PRO A 366 57.16 -1.55 67.83
CA PRO A 366 56.47 -0.31 67.48
C PRO A 366 55.28 -0.55 66.53
N SER A 367 54.11 0.00 66.84
CA SER A 367 52.87 -0.26 66.08
C SER A 367 52.96 0.21 64.62
N VAL A 368 53.83 1.17 64.33
CA VAL A 368 54.11 1.68 62.97
C VAL A 368 54.79 0.63 62.08
N CYS A 369 55.51 -0.33 62.67
CA CYS A 369 56.19 -1.41 61.95
C CYS A 369 55.24 -2.57 61.58
N LEU A 370 53.99 -2.53 62.04
CA LEU A 370 53.04 -3.63 61.92
C LEU A 370 51.79 -3.20 61.14
N ILE A 371 51.34 -4.06 60.23
CA ILE A 371 50.04 -3.95 59.55
C ILE A 371 49.16 -5.15 59.92
N ILE A 372 47.84 -4.98 59.95
CA ILE A 372 46.92 -6.12 60.08
C ILE A 372 46.49 -6.51 58.66
N PRO A 373 47.04 -7.61 58.10
CA PRO A 373 46.82 -7.97 56.71
C PRO A 373 45.36 -8.38 56.43
N PRO A 374 44.95 -8.42 55.15
CA PRO A 374 43.69 -9.04 54.74
C PRO A 374 43.67 -10.55 55.08
N PRO A 375 42.48 -11.19 55.13
CA PRO A 375 41.16 -10.65 54.79
C PRO A 375 40.52 -9.84 55.93
N ASN A 376 39.84 -8.75 55.58
CA ASN A 376 39.00 -8.01 56.51
C ASN A 376 37.59 -8.65 56.59
N PRO A 377 37.21 -9.28 57.71
CA PRO A 377 35.93 -10.00 57.83
C PRO A 377 34.71 -9.09 57.63
N ILE A 378 34.79 -7.81 58.01
CA ILE A 378 33.70 -6.85 57.79
C ILE A 378 33.54 -6.58 56.29
N SER A 379 34.64 -6.34 55.59
CA SER A 379 34.60 -6.06 54.15
C SER A 379 34.12 -7.27 53.35
N VAL A 380 34.62 -8.47 53.68
CA VAL A 380 34.23 -9.72 52.99
C VAL A 380 32.77 -10.04 53.27
N SER A 381 32.31 -9.95 54.52
CA SER A 381 30.89 -10.19 54.86
C SER A 381 29.95 -9.19 54.19
N LEU A 382 30.34 -7.91 54.06
CA LEU A 382 29.54 -6.90 53.37
C LEU A 382 29.45 -7.19 51.86
N ALA A 383 30.58 -7.55 51.23
CA ALA A 383 30.60 -7.91 49.81
C ALA A 383 29.77 -9.18 49.54
N HIS A 384 29.86 -10.18 50.41
CA HIS A 384 29.05 -11.40 50.29
C HIS A 384 27.55 -11.12 50.50
N LYS A 385 27.18 -10.25 51.45
CA LYS A 385 25.78 -9.79 51.59
C LYS A 385 25.28 -9.08 50.32
N ASN A 386 26.11 -8.25 49.69
CA ASN A 386 25.76 -7.59 48.43
C ASN A 386 25.54 -8.63 47.30
N GLU A 387 26.43 -9.62 47.18
CA GLU A 387 26.27 -10.74 46.24
C GLU A 387 24.98 -11.53 46.48
N GLN A 388 24.63 -11.81 47.73
CA GLN A 388 23.36 -12.45 48.10
C GLN A 388 22.15 -11.59 47.71
N TYR A 389 22.18 -10.28 47.95
CA TYR A 389 21.10 -9.38 47.53
C TYR A 389 20.95 -9.36 46.01
N TYR A 390 22.05 -9.28 45.27
CA TYR A 390 22.02 -9.34 43.81
C TYR A 390 21.41 -10.67 43.31
N GLY A 391 21.83 -11.80 43.90
CA GLY A 391 21.25 -13.11 43.59
C GLY A 391 19.76 -13.19 43.90
N ALA A 392 19.32 -12.65 45.04
CA ALA A 392 17.91 -12.61 45.43
C ALA A 392 17.08 -11.74 44.46
N ILE A 393 17.56 -10.55 44.09
CA ILE A 393 16.90 -9.67 43.11
C ILE A 393 16.76 -10.38 41.77
N LEU A 394 17.83 -11.04 41.30
CA LEU A 394 17.79 -11.77 40.02
C LEU A 394 16.81 -12.94 40.07
N SER A 395 16.73 -13.66 41.19
CA SER A 395 15.75 -14.73 41.39
C SER A 395 14.31 -14.20 41.35
N ILE A 396 14.03 -13.09 42.04
CA ILE A 396 12.71 -12.45 42.02
C ILE A 396 12.38 -11.97 40.61
N TRP A 397 13.32 -11.33 39.94
CA TRP A 397 13.14 -10.86 38.55
C TRP A 397 12.83 -12.02 37.61
N ASN A 398 13.58 -13.12 37.68
CA ASN A 398 13.32 -14.32 36.89
C ASN A 398 11.92 -14.89 37.15
N GLN A 399 11.51 -14.97 38.43
CA GLN A 399 10.18 -15.49 38.77
C GLN A 399 9.07 -14.56 38.26
N LEU A 400 9.21 -13.24 38.43
CA LEU A 400 8.26 -12.26 37.90
C LEU A 400 8.18 -12.32 36.38
N TYR A 401 9.33 -12.46 35.70
CA TYR A 401 9.40 -12.61 34.26
C TYR A 401 8.64 -13.86 33.79
N ILE A 402 8.91 -15.03 34.38
CA ILE A 402 8.20 -16.28 34.04
C ILE A 402 6.69 -16.14 34.31
N ASN A 403 6.31 -15.57 35.46
CA ASN A 403 4.92 -15.34 35.80
C ASN A 403 4.23 -14.43 34.77
N ALA A 404 4.84 -13.29 34.42
CA ALA A 404 4.30 -12.37 33.42
C ALA A 404 4.19 -13.01 32.03
N ARG A 405 5.24 -13.72 31.58
CA ARG A 405 5.24 -14.44 30.28
C ARG A 405 4.14 -15.49 30.22
N SER A 406 4.00 -16.30 31.27
CA SER A 406 2.94 -17.32 31.35
C SER A 406 1.54 -16.70 31.33
N LEU A 407 1.33 -15.57 32.00
CA LEU A 407 0.05 -14.86 32.02
C LEU A 407 -0.29 -14.26 30.65
N ILE A 408 0.70 -13.68 29.97
CA ILE A 408 0.54 -13.12 28.63
C ILE A 408 0.21 -14.24 27.63
N ALA A 409 0.96 -15.35 27.65
CA ALA A 409 0.70 -16.49 26.78
C ALA A 409 -0.71 -17.09 27.02
N TRP A 410 -1.13 -17.20 28.28
CA TRP A 410 -2.49 -17.61 28.65
C TRP A 410 -3.55 -16.68 28.07
N GLN A 411 -3.35 -15.36 28.19
CA GLN A 411 -4.27 -14.36 27.67
C GLN A 411 -4.40 -14.43 26.15
N TYR A 412 -3.29 -14.60 25.42
CA TYR A 412 -3.31 -14.79 23.98
C TYR A 412 -4.06 -16.06 23.57
N CYS A 413 -3.80 -17.18 24.24
CA CYS A 413 -4.55 -18.41 24.00
C CYS A 413 -6.06 -18.21 24.22
N LEU A 414 -6.47 -17.51 25.27
CA LEU A 414 -7.89 -17.23 25.52
C LEU A 414 -8.51 -16.35 24.43
N LEU A 415 -7.76 -15.36 23.91
CA LEU A 415 -8.21 -14.52 22.80
C LEU A 415 -8.41 -15.35 21.53
N ASP A 416 -7.46 -16.23 21.20
CA ASP A 416 -7.57 -17.09 20.03
C ASP A 416 -8.70 -18.12 20.17
N ILE A 417 -8.84 -18.75 21.34
CA ILE A 417 -9.94 -19.67 21.66
C ILE A 417 -11.29 -18.97 21.49
N ARG A 418 -11.44 -17.74 22.01
CA ARG A 418 -12.67 -16.96 21.84
C ARG A 418 -12.94 -16.64 20.37
N SER A 419 -11.90 -16.26 19.64
CA SER A 419 -11.99 -15.92 18.23
C SER A 419 -12.45 -17.14 17.42
N ILE A 420 -11.81 -18.29 17.60
CA ILE A 420 -12.18 -19.56 16.96
C ILE A 420 -13.59 -20.01 17.38
N ASN A 421 -13.94 -19.91 18.66
CA ASN A 421 -15.27 -20.26 19.15
C ASN A 421 -16.38 -19.31 18.68
N SER A 422 -16.04 -18.09 18.23
CA SER A 422 -16.99 -17.16 17.63
C SER A 422 -17.22 -17.41 16.14
N LEU A 423 -16.32 -18.13 15.47
CA LEU A 423 -16.44 -18.44 14.05
C LEU A 423 -17.69 -19.28 13.78
N ASN A 424 -18.38 -18.91 12.70
CA ASN A 424 -19.44 -19.70 12.10
C ASN A 424 -19.11 -19.96 10.62
N ILE A 425 -19.80 -20.93 10.03
CA ILE A 425 -19.50 -21.40 8.67
C ILE A 425 -19.65 -20.30 7.60
N SER A 426 -20.58 -19.35 7.82
CA SER A 426 -20.81 -18.21 6.92
C SER A 426 -19.68 -17.18 6.98
N MET A 427 -19.12 -16.91 8.17
CA MET A 427 -17.93 -16.07 8.34
C MET A 427 -16.73 -16.74 7.65
N LEU A 428 -16.55 -18.04 7.88
CA LEU A 428 -15.42 -18.79 7.32
C LEU A 428 -15.45 -18.85 5.79
N ALA A 429 -16.63 -18.99 5.19
CA ALA A 429 -16.82 -18.96 3.74
C ALA A 429 -16.51 -17.60 3.09
N LYS A 430 -16.55 -16.50 3.86
CA LYS A 430 -16.23 -15.15 3.39
C LYS A 430 -14.76 -14.76 3.60
N MET A 431 -14.04 -15.50 4.43
CA MET A 431 -12.64 -15.27 4.75
C MET A 431 -11.71 -15.99 3.77
N ARG A 432 -10.48 -15.50 3.63
CA ARG A 432 -9.48 -16.20 2.80
C ARG A 432 -8.99 -17.48 3.50
N PRO A 433 -8.62 -18.53 2.74
CA PRO A 433 -8.05 -19.76 3.32
C PRO A 433 -6.86 -19.56 4.24
N GLU A 434 -6.04 -18.56 3.96
CA GLU A 434 -4.83 -18.27 4.73
C GLU A 434 -5.16 -17.64 6.09
N GLU A 435 -6.20 -16.81 6.16
CA GLU A 435 -6.57 -16.08 7.37
C GLU A 435 -7.03 -17.04 8.48
N TYR A 436 -7.97 -17.94 8.18
CA TYR A 436 -8.46 -18.89 9.19
C TYR A 436 -7.45 -20.01 9.49
N ARG A 437 -6.54 -20.34 8.56
CA ARG A 437 -5.39 -21.23 8.84
C ARG A 437 -4.36 -20.56 9.77
N LEU A 438 -4.16 -19.26 9.62
CA LEU A 438 -3.29 -18.50 10.50
C LEU A 438 -3.86 -18.45 11.92
N MET A 439 -5.19 -18.31 12.08
CA MET A 439 -5.83 -18.32 13.40
C MET A 439 -5.55 -19.59 14.20
N ILE A 440 -5.67 -20.78 13.59
CA ILE A 440 -5.37 -22.05 14.29
C ILE A 440 -3.87 -22.20 14.58
N LYS A 441 -3.01 -21.83 13.63
CA LYS A 441 -1.55 -21.84 13.81
C LYS A 441 -1.10 -20.93 14.94
N ASN A 442 -1.72 -19.76 15.08
CA ASN A 442 -1.46 -18.83 16.18
C ASN A 442 -1.89 -19.44 17.51
N LEU A 443 -3.07 -20.06 17.59
CA LEU A 443 -3.52 -20.75 18.79
C LEU A 443 -2.53 -21.86 19.20
N GLU A 444 -2.08 -22.69 18.25
CA GLU A 444 -1.09 -23.75 18.50
C GLU A 444 0.24 -23.18 19.03
N THR A 445 0.71 -22.08 18.41
CA THR A 445 1.95 -21.41 18.80
C THR A 445 1.85 -20.83 20.21
N HIS A 446 0.78 -20.09 20.50
CA HIS A 446 0.54 -19.53 21.83
C HIS A 446 0.35 -20.62 22.89
N TRP A 447 -0.27 -21.75 22.53
CA TRP A 447 -0.44 -22.90 23.42
C TRP A 447 0.89 -23.57 23.76
N GLU A 448 1.78 -23.78 22.78
CA GLU A 448 3.13 -24.24 23.04
C GLU A 448 3.93 -23.28 23.92
N GLU A 449 3.79 -21.98 23.69
CA GLU A 449 4.45 -20.94 24.50
C GLU A 449 3.92 -20.93 25.94
N PHE A 450 2.62 -21.09 26.12
CA PHE A 450 2.01 -21.26 27.44
C PHE A 450 2.54 -22.53 28.12
N LYS A 451 2.61 -23.67 27.42
CA LYS A 451 3.20 -24.92 27.94
C LYS A 451 4.62 -24.75 28.46
N ARG A 452 5.46 -24.07 27.69
CA ARG A 452 6.84 -23.77 28.10
C ARG A 452 6.87 -22.84 29.32
N SER A 453 5.98 -21.85 29.36
CA SER A 453 6.00 -20.78 30.35
C SER A 453 5.37 -21.16 31.70
N TYR A 454 4.34 -22.03 31.73
CA TYR A 454 3.67 -22.37 32.99
C TYR A 454 4.46 -23.36 33.86
N LEU A 455 5.42 -24.12 33.30
CA LEU A 455 6.21 -25.12 34.04
C LEU A 455 7.01 -24.53 35.21
N GLY A 456 7.46 -23.28 35.09
CA GLY A 456 8.15 -22.53 36.14
C GLY A 456 7.31 -21.42 36.77
N SER A 457 6.03 -21.29 36.40
CA SER A 457 5.16 -20.21 36.86
C SER A 457 4.42 -20.61 38.13
N GLN A 458 4.31 -19.65 39.05
CA GLN A 458 3.54 -19.81 40.29
C GLN A 458 2.07 -19.35 40.13
N MET A 459 1.69 -18.89 38.93
CA MET A 459 0.38 -18.26 38.69
C MET A 459 -0.75 -19.26 38.40
N PHE A 460 -0.42 -20.50 38.02
CA PHE A 460 -1.40 -21.47 37.52
C PHE A 460 -1.39 -22.75 38.34
N ALA A 461 -2.54 -23.12 38.89
CA ALA A 461 -2.74 -24.42 39.50
C ALA A 461 -2.87 -25.51 38.43
N ASP A 462 -2.75 -26.78 38.82
CA ASP A 462 -2.89 -27.89 37.87
C ASP A 462 -4.32 -27.99 37.29
N GLU A 463 -5.31 -27.51 38.04
CA GLU A 463 -6.69 -27.38 37.55
C GLU A 463 -6.81 -26.36 36.42
N ASP A 464 -6.16 -25.19 36.54
CA ASP A 464 -6.15 -24.16 35.49
C ASP A 464 -5.49 -24.69 34.21
N LYS A 465 -4.39 -25.43 34.36
CA LYS A 465 -3.66 -26.05 33.23
C LYS A 465 -4.55 -27.06 32.50
N SER A 466 -5.23 -27.94 33.25
CA SER A 466 -6.14 -28.93 32.67
C SER A 466 -7.37 -28.28 32.02
N ASN A 467 -7.93 -27.25 32.64
CA ASN A 467 -9.05 -26.49 32.05
C ASN A 467 -8.62 -25.82 30.73
N MET A 468 -7.42 -25.24 30.70
CA MET A 468 -6.89 -24.61 29.50
C MET A 468 -6.66 -25.62 28.37
N GLU A 469 -6.12 -26.81 28.68
CA GLU A 469 -5.93 -27.89 27.70
C GLU A 469 -7.26 -28.39 27.11
N LYS A 470 -8.30 -28.49 27.94
CA LYS A 470 -9.66 -28.83 27.47
C LYS A 470 -10.22 -27.76 26.54
N GLN A 471 -10.05 -26.48 26.87
CA GLN A 471 -10.52 -25.38 26.01
C GLN A 471 -9.76 -25.31 24.68
N PHE A 472 -8.44 -25.51 24.70
CA PHE A 472 -7.62 -25.63 23.48
C PHE A 472 -8.13 -26.77 22.58
N THR A 473 -8.25 -27.98 23.15
CA THR A 473 -8.71 -29.16 22.39
C THR A 473 -10.12 -28.97 21.85
N GLY A 474 -11.01 -28.35 22.63
CA GLY A 474 -12.37 -28.03 22.21
C GLY A 474 -12.42 -27.01 21.07
N ALA A 475 -11.59 -25.97 21.11
CA ALA A 475 -11.50 -24.98 20.04
C ALA A 475 -10.92 -25.59 18.75
N GLN A 476 -9.90 -26.44 18.87
CA GLN A 476 -9.33 -27.16 17.74
C GLN A 476 -10.36 -28.09 17.07
N ALA A 477 -11.08 -28.88 17.86
CA ALA A 477 -12.14 -29.75 17.34
C ALA A 477 -13.27 -28.97 16.63
N ARG A 478 -13.63 -27.80 17.17
CA ARG A 478 -14.62 -26.90 16.52
C ARG A 478 -14.10 -26.36 15.19
N TYR A 479 -12.85 -25.93 15.14
CA TYR A 479 -12.22 -25.48 13.90
C TYR A 479 -12.22 -26.59 12.85
N ASP A 480 -11.79 -27.79 13.22
CA ASP A 480 -11.76 -28.95 12.32
C ASP A 480 -13.16 -29.28 11.79
N GLN A 481 -14.18 -29.22 12.65
CA GLN A 481 -15.58 -29.39 12.25
C GLN A 481 -16.00 -28.35 11.19
N LEU A 482 -15.74 -27.06 11.44
CA LEU A 482 -16.10 -25.99 10.51
C LEU A 482 -15.38 -26.12 9.16
N VAL A 483 -14.12 -26.55 9.15
CA VAL A 483 -13.34 -26.76 7.91
C VAL A 483 -13.87 -27.95 7.11
N VAL A 484 -14.31 -29.03 7.78
CA VAL A 484 -14.91 -30.19 7.12
C VAL A 484 -16.29 -29.87 6.52
N GLU A 485 -17.09 -29.06 7.21
CA GLU A 485 -18.43 -28.66 6.74
C GLU A 485 -18.37 -27.59 5.64
N LEU A 486 -17.27 -26.82 5.54
CA LEU A 486 -17.13 -25.69 4.63
C LEU A 486 -17.37 -26.03 3.13
N PRO A 487 -16.78 -27.10 2.55
CA PRO A 487 -17.01 -27.44 1.15
C PRO A 487 -18.49 -27.76 0.86
N THR A 488 -19.17 -28.43 1.81
CA THR A 488 -20.59 -28.76 1.68
C THR A 488 -21.46 -27.51 1.71
N TYR A 489 -21.13 -26.55 2.57
CA TYR A 489 -21.84 -25.27 2.66
C TYR A 489 -21.67 -24.42 1.40
N ILE A 490 -20.45 -24.34 0.85
CA ILE A 490 -20.17 -23.60 -0.40
C ILE A 490 -20.95 -24.22 -1.57
N ALA A 491 -20.92 -25.55 -1.72
CA ALA A 491 -21.67 -26.23 -2.76
C ALA A 491 -23.18 -25.95 -2.67
N HIS A 492 -23.75 -25.95 -1.46
CA HIS A 492 -25.16 -25.63 -1.26
C HIS A 492 -25.48 -24.16 -1.57
N GLN A 493 -24.57 -23.23 -1.25
CA GLN A 493 -24.71 -21.83 -1.62
C GLN A 493 -24.68 -21.63 -3.15
N GLU A 494 -23.78 -22.30 -3.84
CA GLU A 494 -23.69 -22.26 -5.30
C GLU A 494 -24.95 -22.85 -5.96
N GLU A 495 -25.51 -23.94 -5.43
CA GLU A 495 -26.77 -24.52 -5.90
C GLU A 495 -27.96 -23.55 -5.72
N VAL A 496 -28.05 -22.87 -4.57
CA VAL A 496 -29.12 -21.88 -4.31
C VAL A 496 -29.00 -20.69 -5.28
N VAL A 497 -27.80 -20.16 -5.50
CA VAL A 497 -27.57 -19.06 -6.45
C VAL A 497 -27.84 -19.51 -7.89
N ALA A 498 -27.50 -20.74 -8.26
CA ALA A 498 -27.82 -21.31 -9.57
C ALA A 498 -29.33 -21.45 -9.78
N GLN A 499 -30.08 -21.86 -8.75
CA GLN A 499 -31.54 -21.94 -8.80
C GLN A 499 -32.21 -20.57 -8.89
N GLU A 500 -31.75 -19.59 -8.11
CA GLU A 500 -32.28 -18.21 -8.16
C GLU A 500 -32.02 -17.55 -9.51
N SER A 501 -30.81 -17.71 -10.07
CA SER A 501 -30.44 -17.17 -11.38
C SER A 501 -31.20 -17.83 -12.53
N ALA A 502 -31.42 -19.15 -12.47
CA ALA A 502 -32.26 -19.86 -13.43
C ALA A 502 -33.72 -19.38 -13.37
N GLY A 503 -34.26 -19.20 -12.16
CA GLY A 503 -35.60 -18.65 -11.95
C GLY A 503 -35.77 -17.25 -12.55
N GLN A 504 -34.81 -16.35 -12.30
CA GLN A 504 -34.83 -15.00 -12.88
C GLN A 504 -34.69 -15.00 -14.41
N GLN A 505 -33.90 -15.90 -14.99
CA GLN A 505 -33.79 -16.06 -16.44
C GLN A 505 -35.10 -16.56 -17.06
N GLN A 506 -35.78 -17.48 -16.38
CA GLN A 506 -37.04 -18.04 -16.85
C GLN A 506 -38.18 -17.02 -16.77
N GLU A 507 -38.20 -16.19 -15.73
CA GLU A 507 -39.15 -15.08 -15.57
C GLU A 507 -38.92 -13.97 -16.61
N ARG A 508 -37.64 -13.62 -16.89
CA ARG A 508 -37.29 -12.70 -17.98
C ARG A 508 -37.67 -13.23 -19.36
N ALA A 509 -37.40 -14.51 -19.64
CA ALA A 509 -37.78 -15.13 -20.90
C ALA A 509 -39.30 -15.17 -21.10
N ALA A 510 -40.07 -15.41 -20.02
CA ALA A 510 -41.52 -15.36 -20.07
C ALA A 510 -42.03 -13.93 -20.35
N ALA A 511 -41.44 -12.91 -19.71
CA ALA A 511 -41.79 -11.51 -19.94
C ALA A 511 -41.45 -11.05 -21.37
N GLU A 512 -40.31 -11.47 -21.92
CA GLU A 512 -39.95 -11.19 -23.32
C GLU A 512 -40.92 -11.85 -24.30
N ALA A 513 -41.29 -13.12 -24.07
CA ALA A 513 -42.26 -13.82 -24.91
C ALA A 513 -43.66 -13.19 -24.85
N GLU A 514 -44.08 -12.72 -23.68
CA GLU A 514 -45.36 -12.00 -23.51
C GLU A 514 -45.34 -10.65 -24.24
N ALA A 515 -44.24 -9.89 -24.13
CA ALA A 515 -44.05 -8.64 -24.85
C ALA A 515 -44.03 -8.83 -26.38
N GLU A 516 -43.39 -9.88 -26.89
CA GLU A 516 -43.41 -10.23 -28.32
C GLU A 516 -44.81 -10.62 -28.81
N ALA A 517 -45.55 -11.40 -28.01
CA ALA A 517 -46.92 -11.77 -28.33
C ALA A 517 -47.85 -10.55 -28.36
N GLU A 518 -47.67 -9.61 -27.43
CA GLU A 518 -48.42 -8.36 -27.38
C GLU A 518 -48.06 -7.44 -28.56
N ALA A 519 -46.78 -7.36 -28.94
CA ALA A 519 -46.33 -6.64 -30.12
C ALA A 519 -46.93 -7.22 -31.42
N TRP A 520 -46.99 -8.54 -31.55
CA TRP A 520 -47.64 -9.20 -32.69
C TRP A 520 -49.14 -8.90 -32.74
N ARG A 521 -49.84 -8.92 -31.59
CA ARG A 521 -51.27 -8.56 -31.51
C ARG A 521 -51.53 -7.12 -31.96
N LEU A 522 -50.70 -6.18 -31.52
CA LEU A 522 -50.77 -4.77 -31.93
C LEU A 522 -50.50 -4.56 -33.43
N GLU A 523 -49.51 -5.27 -33.98
CA GLU A 523 -49.19 -5.22 -35.41
C GLU A 523 -50.33 -5.81 -36.26
N GLU A 524 -50.95 -6.89 -35.79
CA GLU A 524 -52.10 -7.50 -36.46
C GLU A 524 -53.35 -6.61 -36.41
N GLU A 525 -53.61 -5.93 -35.28
CA GLU A 525 -54.65 -4.91 -35.19
C GLU A 525 -54.37 -3.72 -36.11
N ARG A 526 -53.12 -3.25 -36.20
CA ARG A 526 -52.70 -2.22 -37.16
C ARG A 526 -53.00 -2.65 -38.59
N ARG A 527 -52.64 -3.88 -38.96
CA ARG A 527 -52.87 -4.42 -40.31
C ARG A 527 -54.37 -4.52 -40.63
N LYS A 528 -55.19 -4.90 -39.65
CA LYS A 528 -56.67 -4.89 -39.78
C LYS A 528 -57.21 -3.47 -39.94
N ALA A 529 -56.73 -2.51 -39.14
CA ALA A 529 -57.13 -1.10 -39.23
C ALA A 529 -56.74 -0.47 -40.57
N GLU A 530 -55.58 -0.83 -41.12
CA GLU A 530 -55.10 -0.36 -42.41
C GLU A 530 -55.92 -0.95 -43.57
N ARG A 531 -56.27 -2.25 -43.50
CA ARG A 531 -57.25 -2.88 -44.42
C ARG A 531 -58.61 -2.18 -44.35
N LYS A 532 -59.08 -1.82 -43.15
CA LYS A 532 -60.35 -1.11 -42.95
C LYS A 532 -60.30 0.32 -43.47
N LYS A 533 -59.17 1.03 -43.35
CA LYS A 533 -58.93 2.34 -43.98
C LYS A 533 -58.85 2.26 -45.50
N LEU A 534 -58.26 1.21 -46.06
CA LEU A 534 -58.21 0.98 -47.50
C LEU A 534 -59.60 0.62 -48.07
N ALA A 535 -60.41 -0.12 -47.29
CA ALA A 535 -61.81 -0.39 -47.61
C ALA A 535 -62.68 0.87 -47.50
N ALA A 536 -62.49 1.71 -46.48
CA ALA A 536 -63.17 3.01 -46.33
C ALA A 536 -62.74 4.02 -47.41
N ARG A 537 -61.51 3.94 -47.92
CA ARG A 537 -61.08 4.71 -49.12
C ARG A 537 -61.74 4.24 -50.42
N LYS A 538 -62.30 3.02 -50.45
CA LYS A 538 -63.07 2.48 -51.60
C LYS A 538 -64.59 2.63 -51.43
N ALA A 539 -65.07 3.01 -50.24
CA ALA A 539 -66.47 3.24 -49.95
C ALA A 539 -66.61 4.51 -49.10
N ASP A 540 -66.62 5.67 -49.77
CA ASP A 540 -67.77 6.59 -49.67
C ASP A 540 -67.57 7.87 -50.49
N VAL A 541 -68.38 7.95 -51.54
CA VAL A 541 -69.05 9.17 -51.99
C VAL A 541 -70.26 9.37 -51.08
N LYS A 542 -70.43 10.61 -50.57
CA LYS A 542 -71.62 11.23 -49.92
C LYS A 542 -71.79 11.18 -48.39
N LYS A 543 -71.82 12.42 -47.87
CA LYS A 543 -72.68 13.05 -46.85
C LYS A 543 -72.58 12.63 -45.37
N GLU A 544 -72.00 13.55 -44.59
CA GLU A 544 -72.62 14.33 -43.50
C GLU A 544 -73.70 13.70 -42.60
N VAL A 545 -73.44 13.59 -41.27
CA VAL A 545 -73.98 14.43 -40.16
C VAL A 545 -73.92 13.71 -38.78
N LYS A 546 -73.41 14.44 -37.76
CA LYS A 546 -73.55 14.32 -36.25
C LYS A 546 -73.09 12.98 -35.62
N VAL A 547 -72.48 12.90 -34.42
CA VAL A 547 -72.79 13.46 -33.09
C VAL A 547 -71.52 13.45 -32.21
N THR A 548 -71.54 14.29 -31.17
CA THR A 548 -70.79 14.26 -29.89
C THR A 548 -69.28 14.58 -29.86
N LYS A 549 -69.00 15.67 -29.15
CA LYS A 549 -67.73 15.96 -28.48
C LYS A 549 -67.35 14.81 -27.53
N THR A 550 -66.22 14.16 -27.77
CA THR A 550 -65.42 13.51 -26.73
C THR A 550 -63.96 13.72 -27.08
N GLU A 551 -63.21 14.28 -26.12
CA GLU A 551 -61.78 14.57 -26.18
C GLU A 551 -60.95 13.36 -26.66
N PRO A 552 -59.81 13.56 -27.34
CA PRO A 552 -58.89 12.48 -27.65
C PRO A 552 -58.25 11.92 -26.36
N PRO A 553 -57.94 10.62 -26.29
CA PRO A 553 -57.29 10.06 -25.12
C PRO A 553 -55.90 10.67 -25.01
N LYS A 554 -55.71 11.39 -23.92
CA LYS A 554 -54.43 11.89 -23.42
C LYS A 554 -53.46 10.70 -23.29
N LYS A 555 -52.43 10.64 -24.14
CA LYS A 555 -51.15 10.04 -23.75
C LYS A 555 -50.54 10.92 -22.64
N LYS A 556 -51.04 10.72 -21.43
CA LYS A 556 -50.56 11.28 -20.15
C LYS A 556 -50.19 10.14 -19.19
N GLY A 557 -49.89 8.92 -19.67
CA GLY A 557 -49.43 7.82 -18.81
C GLY A 557 -48.01 8.08 -18.31
N GLU A 558 -47.07 8.13 -19.24
CA GLU A 558 -45.63 8.21 -18.93
C GLU A 558 -45.20 9.53 -18.24
N GLN A 559 -45.94 10.63 -18.43
CA GLN A 559 -45.68 11.88 -17.69
C GLN A 559 -46.28 11.84 -16.28
N ARG A 560 -47.42 11.16 -16.09
CA ARG A 560 -48.06 11.04 -14.77
C ARG A 560 -47.27 10.13 -13.85
N ASP A 561 -46.62 9.10 -14.37
CA ASP A 561 -45.82 8.19 -13.54
C ASP A 561 -44.57 8.89 -12.99
N ILE A 562 -43.91 9.73 -13.81
CA ILE A 562 -42.78 10.56 -13.36
C ILE A 562 -43.24 11.64 -12.38
N ASP A 563 -44.37 12.31 -12.66
CA ASP A 563 -44.95 13.31 -11.76
C ASP A 563 -45.40 12.67 -10.42
N SER A 564 -45.91 11.43 -10.44
CA SER A 564 -46.31 10.66 -9.25
C SER A 564 -45.11 10.22 -8.42
N ILE A 565 -44.07 9.68 -9.06
CA ILE A 565 -42.80 9.31 -8.41
C ILE A 565 -42.14 10.54 -7.78
N ARG A 566 -42.24 11.70 -8.45
CA ARG A 566 -41.75 12.98 -7.93
C ARG A 566 -42.52 13.45 -6.69
N GLU A 567 -43.83 13.26 -6.67
CA GLU A 567 -44.66 13.62 -5.51
C GLU A 567 -44.40 12.69 -4.32
N GLU A 568 -44.22 11.39 -4.57
CA GLU A 568 -43.80 10.41 -3.56
C GLU A 568 -42.39 10.69 -3.01
N TYR A 569 -41.43 11.02 -3.87
CA TYR A 569 -40.09 11.42 -3.46
C TYR A 569 -40.10 12.72 -2.64
N SER A 570 -40.94 13.69 -3.02
CA SER A 570 -41.08 14.95 -2.28
C SER A 570 -41.65 14.73 -0.88
N ARG A 571 -42.66 13.86 -0.74
CA ARG A 571 -43.25 13.49 0.55
C ARG A 571 -42.27 12.69 1.42
N LEU A 572 -41.54 11.75 0.83
CA LEU A 572 -40.53 10.96 1.53
C LEU A 572 -39.37 11.85 2.02
N ARG A 573 -38.92 12.79 1.20
CA ARG A 573 -37.92 13.81 1.59
C ARG A 573 -38.38 14.65 2.77
N GLU A 574 -39.61 15.14 2.75
CA GLU A 574 -40.14 16.00 3.81
C GLU A 574 -40.27 15.22 5.13
N HIS A 575 -40.61 13.92 5.05
CA HIS A 575 -40.63 13.01 6.19
C HIS A 575 -39.22 12.75 6.75
N ILE A 576 -38.24 12.46 5.89
CA ILE A 576 -36.84 12.24 6.29
C ILE A 576 -36.23 13.51 6.90
N LEU A 577 -36.53 14.70 6.38
CA LEU A 577 -36.06 15.97 6.94
C LEU A 577 -36.65 16.26 8.33
N LYS A 578 -37.90 15.88 8.60
CA LYS A 578 -38.51 15.97 9.93
C LYS A 578 -37.89 14.99 10.93
N GLU A 579 -37.61 13.75 10.51
CA GLU A 579 -36.91 12.76 11.34
C GLU A 579 -35.47 13.23 11.66
N LEU A 580 -34.79 13.86 10.70
CA LEU A 580 -33.44 14.41 10.85
C LEU A 580 -33.38 15.65 11.78
N GLU A 581 -34.49 16.35 12.05
CA GLU A 581 -34.57 17.41 13.06
C GLU A 581 -34.62 16.87 14.50
N GLY A 582 -35.03 15.61 14.68
CA GLY A 582 -35.08 14.93 15.98
C GLY A 582 -33.84 14.10 16.34
N MET A 583 -32.86 13.97 15.42
CA MET A 583 -31.66 13.15 15.63
C MET A 583 -30.63 13.84 16.54
N LYS A 584 -30.13 13.10 17.54
CA LYS A 584 -29.12 13.59 18.52
C LYS A 584 -27.68 13.63 17.97
N ASP A 585 -27.42 12.94 16.85
CA ASP A 585 -26.10 12.79 16.25
C ASP A 585 -25.95 13.74 15.05
N SER A 586 -25.29 14.88 15.29
CA SER A 586 -25.20 16.01 14.37
C SER A 586 -24.45 15.68 13.08
N ASP A 587 -23.38 14.89 13.17
CA ASP A 587 -22.52 14.59 12.02
C ASP A 587 -23.22 13.63 11.05
N LYS A 588 -23.91 12.62 11.61
CA LYS A 588 -24.74 11.69 10.83
C LYS A 588 -25.93 12.39 10.18
N ALA A 589 -26.56 13.33 10.88
CA ALA A 589 -27.65 14.12 10.32
C ALA A 589 -27.18 15.04 9.17
N GLN A 590 -25.98 15.62 9.28
CA GLN A 590 -25.40 16.46 8.24
C GLN A 590 -25.01 15.67 6.98
N PHE A 591 -24.44 14.47 7.14
CA PHE A 591 -24.14 13.56 6.04
C PHE A 591 -25.42 13.16 5.27
N LEU A 592 -26.47 12.76 5.99
CA LEU A 592 -27.74 12.36 5.37
C LEU A 592 -28.43 13.53 4.64
N ARG A 593 -28.31 14.77 5.16
CA ARG A 593 -28.78 15.97 4.45
C ARG A 593 -28.02 16.22 3.15
N SER A 594 -26.71 15.96 3.14
CA SER A 594 -25.87 16.10 1.95
C SER A 594 -26.22 15.08 0.86
N GLU A 595 -26.36 13.80 1.23
CA GLU A 595 -26.76 12.73 0.28
C GLU A 595 -28.15 12.97 -0.32
N LEU A 596 -29.08 13.48 0.48
CA LEU A 596 -30.43 13.84 0.02
C LEU A 596 -30.40 15.04 -0.95
N GLY A 597 -29.45 15.96 -0.77
CA GLY A 597 -29.15 17.05 -1.70
C GLY A 597 -28.60 16.55 -3.04
N SER A 598 -27.60 15.67 -3.02
CA SER A 598 -27.04 15.08 -4.25
C SER A 598 -28.06 14.24 -5.03
N THR A 599 -28.94 13.53 -4.33
CA THR A 599 -30.03 12.78 -4.98
C THR A 599 -31.03 13.71 -5.67
N ASN A 600 -31.29 14.89 -5.09
CA ASN A 600 -32.16 15.91 -5.67
C ASN A 600 -31.55 16.57 -6.93
N GLU A 601 -30.24 16.81 -6.95
CA GLU A 601 -29.54 17.32 -8.14
C GLU A 601 -29.57 16.32 -9.31
N ARG A 602 -29.39 15.02 -9.01
CA ARG A 602 -29.49 13.95 -10.01
C ARG A 602 -30.88 13.84 -10.61
N LEU A 603 -31.93 13.96 -9.78
CA LEU A 603 -33.33 13.95 -10.26
C LEU A 603 -33.64 15.15 -11.17
N GLY A 604 -33.17 16.35 -10.80
CA GLY A 604 -33.32 17.56 -11.63
C GLY A 604 -32.55 17.50 -12.96
N SER A 605 -31.39 16.84 -12.99
CA SER A 605 -30.63 16.59 -14.23
C SER A 605 -31.36 15.61 -15.17
N LEU A 606 -32.06 14.62 -14.59
CA LEU A 606 -32.92 13.70 -15.32
C LEU A 606 -34.10 14.43 -15.97
N ASP A 607 -34.73 15.38 -15.26
CA ASP A 607 -35.82 16.22 -15.77
C ASP A 607 -35.39 17.08 -16.97
N SER A 608 -34.20 17.70 -16.88
CA SER A 608 -33.63 18.49 -17.98
C SER A 608 -33.37 17.62 -19.22
N SER A 609 -32.84 16.41 -19.00
CA SER A 609 -32.55 15.44 -20.05
C SER A 609 -33.83 14.90 -20.72
N TYR A 610 -34.88 14.63 -19.93
CA TYR A 610 -36.17 14.16 -20.42
C TYR A 610 -36.95 15.26 -21.16
N ALA A 611 -36.92 16.50 -20.65
CA ALA A 611 -37.48 17.66 -21.35
C ALA A 611 -36.78 17.91 -22.71
N ALA A 612 -35.45 17.75 -22.76
CA ALA A 612 -34.68 17.84 -23.99
C ALA A 612 -35.01 16.69 -24.97
N PHE A 613 -35.24 15.48 -24.48
CA PHE A 613 -35.69 14.34 -25.27
C PHE A 613 -37.09 14.57 -25.87
N LEU A 614 -38.04 15.06 -25.07
CA LEU A 614 -39.39 15.40 -25.53
C LEU A 614 -39.41 16.57 -26.54
N GLN A 615 -38.55 17.58 -26.36
CA GLN A 615 -38.34 18.66 -27.33
C GLN A 615 -37.84 18.11 -28.68
N ARG A 616 -36.83 17.22 -28.66
CA ARG A 616 -36.31 16.54 -29.87
C ARG A 616 -37.33 15.62 -30.52
N TYR A 617 -38.21 14.99 -29.74
CA TYR A 617 -39.28 14.15 -30.26
C TYR A 617 -40.40 14.98 -30.92
N LYS A 618 -40.75 16.14 -30.34
CA LYS A 618 -41.75 17.07 -30.90
C LYS A 618 -41.29 17.82 -32.15
N THR A 619 -39.99 17.93 -32.41
CA THR A 619 -39.44 18.57 -33.62
C THR A 619 -39.30 17.62 -34.81
N LYS A 620 -39.26 16.29 -34.58
CA LYS A 620 -39.22 15.28 -35.65
C LYS A 620 -40.38 15.33 -36.67
N PRO A 621 -41.63 15.72 -36.36
CA PRO A 621 -42.70 15.80 -37.36
C PRO A 621 -42.60 17.02 -38.29
N LYS A 622 -41.76 18.03 -37.99
CA LYS A 622 -41.63 19.23 -38.83
C LYS A 622 -40.60 19.08 -39.96
N ILE A 623 -39.69 18.10 -39.88
CA ILE A 623 -38.63 17.88 -40.88
C ILE A 623 -39.09 16.91 -41.99
N LEU A 624 -40.17 16.14 -41.77
CA LEU A 624 -40.71 15.18 -42.74
C LEU A 624 -41.81 15.74 -43.66
N ASN A 625 -42.32 16.96 -43.41
CA ASN A 625 -43.38 17.59 -44.23
C ASN A 625 -42.89 18.75 -45.13
N SER A 626 -41.59 19.02 -45.22
CA SER A 626 -41.03 20.06 -46.11
C SER A 626 -40.43 19.51 -47.42
N ARG A 627 -40.68 18.24 -47.74
CA ARG A 627 -40.34 17.66 -49.05
C ARG A 627 -41.58 17.11 -49.75
N GLY A 628 -42.16 17.94 -50.60
CA GLY A 628 -42.97 17.55 -51.74
C GLY A 628 -43.83 18.70 -52.26
N PRO A 629 -44.21 18.73 -53.55
CA PRO A 629 -43.69 18.00 -54.71
C PRO A 629 -42.53 18.72 -55.42
#